data_AF-A0A9P8JJ58-F1
#
_entry.id   AF-A0A9P8JJ58-F1
#
_cell.length_a   1.000
_cell.length_b   1.000
_cell.length_c   1.000
_cell.angle_alpha   90.00
_cell.angle_beta   90.00
_cell.angle_gamma   90.00
#
_symmetry.space_group_name_H-M   'P 1'
#
loop_
_entity.id
_entity.type
_entity.pdbx_description
1 polymer ?
#
loop_
_entity_poly.entity_id
_entity_poly.type
_entity_poly.pdbx_seq_one_letter_code
_entity_poly.pdbx_strand_id
1 'polypeptide(L)'
;KRYTFILKDELLPRNPDNGREQATISWEYDFKPCFGEGSLEKGGLVFVPWSALKPTYRGKEKEHADPINLKTIKRMSIMMRSFFGDQEGSFSLTLRSISAVASSPVELGRLEQGDAASAITSTSRWTGYTQSFTIALSSWRICGLALVATALYYLHRSNSRAA
;
A
#
# COMPACT_ATOMS: atom_id res chain seq x y z
N LYS A 1 20.36 -0.32 1.81
CA LYS A 1 19.52 0.74 2.44
C LYS A 1 18.34 0.07 3.14
N ARG A 2 17.86 0.65 4.24
CA ARG A 2 16.66 0.24 4.98
C ARG A 2 15.49 1.14 4.60
N TYR A 3 14.30 0.57 4.52
CA TYR A 3 13.06 1.27 4.20
C TYR A 3 12.03 0.91 5.26
N THR A 4 10.99 1.73 5.40
CA THR A 4 9.92 1.51 6.38
C THR A 4 8.60 1.40 5.66
N PHE A 5 7.89 0.28 5.85
CA PHE A 5 6.49 0.15 5.48
C PHE A 5 5.62 0.67 6.64
N ILE A 6 4.63 1.49 6.34
CA ILE A 6 3.81 2.18 7.34
C ILE A 6 2.34 1.97 7.02
N LEU A 7 1.56 1.59 8.02
CA LEU A 7 0.11 1.54 7.96
C LEU A 7 -0.54 2.49 8.96
N LYS A 8 -1.70 3.01 8.57
CA LYS A 8 -2.61 3.73 9.46
C LYS A 8 -4.01 3.18 9.32
N ASP A 9 -4.61 2.84 10.44
CA ASP A 9 -6.01 2.44 10.61
C ASP A 9 -6.91 3.59 11.07
N GLU A 10 -6.30 4.69 11.54
CA GLU A 10 -6.99 5.91 11.94
C GLU A 10 -6.40 7.16 11.27
N LEU A 11 -7.29 8.04 10.81
CA LEU A 11 -6.97 9.40 10.38
C LEU A 11 -7.88 10.37 11.13
N LEU A 12 -7.27 11.27 11.89
CA LEU A 12 -7.99 12.37 12.52
C LEU A 12 -8.31 13.46 11.48
N PRO A 13 -9.37 14.26 11.70
CA PRO A 13 -9.60 15.47 10.93
C PRO A 13 -8.35 16.37 10.92
N ARG A 14 -8.21 17.21 9.89
CA ARG A 14 -7.16 18.23 9.90
C ARG A 14 -7.34 19.14 11.11
N ASN A 15 -6.22 19.60 11.67
CA ASN A 15 -6.24 20.52 12.80
C ASN A 15 -7.05 21.78 12.41
N PRO A 16 -8.04 22.20 13.22
CA PRO A 16 -8.93 23.29 12.85
C PRO A 16 -8.24 24.66 12.82
N ASP A 17 -7.17 24.85 13.60
CA ASP A 17 -6.49 26.14 13.74
C ASP A 17 -5.50 26.41 12.61
N ASN A 18 -4.77 25.36 12.17
CA ASN A 18 -3.68 25.51 11.19
C ASN A 18 -3.84 24.65 9.93
N GLY A 19 -4.90 23.84 9.83
CA GLY A 19 -5.20 22.99 8.68
C GLY A 19 -4.24 21.81 8.45
N ARG A 20 -3.27 21.57 9.34
CA ARG A 20 -2.27 20.50 9.16
C ARG A 20 -2.85 19.13 9.50
N GLU A 21 -2.26 18.09 8.90
CA GLU A 21 -2.55 16.71 9.32
C GLU A 21 -2.12 16.49 10.77
N GLN A 22 -2.96 15.82 11.55
CA GLN A 22 -2.67 15.48 12.93
C GLN A 22 -1.88 14.16 12.99
N ALA A 23 -1.03 14.04 14.01
CA ALA A 23 -0.30 12.81 14.26
C ALA A 23 -1.26 11.76 14.86
N THR A 24 -1.18 10.55 14.34
CA THR A 24 -1.87 9.35 14.84
C THR A 24 -0.85 8.23 15.04
N ILE A 25 -1.26 7.15 15.67
CA ILE A 25 -0.43 5.94 15.72
C ILE A 25 -0.16 5.47 14.29
N SER A 26 1.08 5.11 14.03
CA SER A 26 1.53 4.52 12.77
C SER A 26 2.08 3.14 13.06
N TRP A 27 1.71 2.16 12.25
CA TRP A 27 2.16 0.79 12.38
C TRP A 27 3.31 0.59 11.41
N GLU A 28 4.52 0.48 11.92
CA GLU A 28 5.75 0.53 11.14
C GLU A 28 6.46 -0.83 11.09
N TYR A 29 7.00 -1.18 9.92
CA TYR A 29 7.89 -2.32 9.73
C TYR A 29 9.10 -1.90 8.89
N ASP A 30 10.28 -2.05 9.45
CA ASP A 30 11.52 -1.78 8.76
C ASP A 30 12.01 -3.00 7.98
N PHE A 31 12.35 -2.82 6.71
CA PHE A 31 12.84 -3.89 5.85
C PHE A 31 14.06 -3.47 5.02
N LYS A 32 14.86 -4.46 4.65
CA LYS A 32 15.92 -4.33 3.64
C LYS A 32 15.56 -5.28 2.50
N PRO A 33 15.44 -4.79 1.25
CA PRO A 33 15.22 -5.67 0.11
C PRO A 33 16.42 -6.63 -0.01
N CYS A 34 16.16 -7.93 0.03
CA CYS A 34 17.18 -8.93 -0.23
C CYS A 34 17.38 -9.02 -1.75
N PHE A 35 18.57 -8.66 -2.22
CA PHE A 35 18.98 -8.89 -3.60
C PHE A 35 19.86 -10.14 -3.59
N GLY A 36 19.45 -11.20 -4.29
CA GLY A 36 20.32 -12.37 -4.47
C GLY A 36 21.56 -11.98 -5.27
N GLU A 37 22.69 -12.63 -5.01
CA GLU A 37 23.89 -12.56 -5.87
C GLU A 37 23.56 -13.20 -7.22
N GLY A 38 23.11 -12.38 -8.17
CA GLY A 38 22.73 -12.84 -9.50
C GLY A 38 21.91 -11.79 -10.23
N SER A 39 22.63 -10.98 -11.01
CA SER A 39 22.17 -10.01 -12.01
C SER A 39 20.65 -9.83 -12.20
N LEU A 40 20.19 -8.61 -11.87
CA LEU A 40 19.15 -7.84 -12.56
C LEU A 40 17.69 -8.32 -12.61
N GLU A 41 17.33 -9.55 -12.23
CA GLU A 41 15.94 -10.02 -12.38
C GLU A 41 15.21 -10.49 -11.12
N LYS A 42 15.89 -10.74 -10.00
CA LYS A 42 15.24 -11.27 -8.79
C LYS A 42 15.08 -10.20 -7.72
N GLY A 43 14.08 -9.33 -7.91
CA GLY A 43 13.56 -8.52 -6.81
C GLY A 43 13.12 -9.44 -5.66
N GLY A 44 13.62 -9.17 -4.44
CA GLY A 44 13.30 -9.98 -3.27
C GLY A 44 11.83 -9.82 -2.84
N LEU A 45 11.25 -10.91 -2.32
CA LEU A 45 9.95 -10.88 -1.65
C LEU A 45 10.13 -10.39 -0.22
N VAL A 46 9.36 -9.38 0.18
CA VAL A 46 9.26 -8.94 1.57
C VAL A 46 7.87 -9.31 2.07
N PHE A 47 7.80 -10.24 3.01
CA PHE A 47 6.56 -10.61 3.69
C PHE A 47 6.49 -9.93 5.05
N VAL A 48 5.42 -9.18 5.29
CA VAL A 48 5.20 -8.44 6.54
C VAL A 48 3.97 -9.03 7.24
N PRO A 49 4.13 -9.90 8.25
CA PRO A 49 2.99 -10.34 9.04
C PRO A 49 2.48 -9.19 9.90
N TRP A 50 1.17 -9.15 10.17
CA TRP A 50 0.55 -8.10 10.98
C TRP A 50 1.18 -7.95 12.36
N SER A 51 1.61 -9.06 12.96
CA SER A 51 2.27 -9.09 14.27
C SER A 51 3.69 -8.49 14.29
N ALA A 52 4.32 -8.28 13.14
CA ALA A 52 5.64 -7.65 13.07
C ALA A 52 5.58 -6.12 12.99
N LEU A 53 4.39 -5.54 12.83
CA LEU A 53 4.22 -4.09 12.80
C LEU A 53 4.33 -3.53 14.21
N LYS A 54 5.23 -2.56 14.39
CA LYS A 54 5.44 -1.87 15.66
C LYS A 54 4.61 -0.58 15.68
N PRO A 55 3.79 -0.34 16.72
CA PRO A 55 3.07 0.91 16.87
C PRO A 55 4.05 2.03 17.24
N THR A 56 3.98 3.14 16.52
CA THR A 56 4.78 4.34 16.78
C THR A 56 3.88 5.57 16.88
N TYR A 57 4.27 6.55 17.70
CA TYR A 57 3.70 7.88 17.71
C TYR A 57 4.82 8.90 17.59
N ARG A 58 4.77 9.70 16.52
CA ARG A 58 5.81 10.70 16.19
C ARG A 58 7.23 10.11 16.20
N GLY A 59 7.37 8.92 15.62
CA GLY A 59 8.66 8.25 15.46
C GLY A 59 9.20 7.53 16.71
N LYS A 60 8.44 7.48 17.81
CA LYS A 60 8.76 6.72 19.02
C LYS A 60 7.85 5.51 19.14
N GLU A 61 8.39 4.35 19.49
CA GLU A 61 7.61 3.13 19.74
C GLU A 61 6.65 3.35 20.93
N LYS A 62 5.43 2.82 20.83
CA LYS A 62 4.38 2.91 21.85
C LYS A 62 4.09 1.52 22.41
N GLU A 63 4.64 1.21 23.58
CA GLU A 63 4.61 -0.15 24.17
C GLU A 63 3.20 -0.69 24.47
N HIS A 64 2.25 0.18 24.78
CA HIS A 64 0.87 -0.19 25.14
C HIS A 64 -0.14 0.45 24.17
N ALA A 65 0.03 0.20 22.87
CA ALA A 65 -0.97 0.57 21.88
C ALA A 65 -2.07 -0.49 21.78
N ASP A 66 -3.30 -0.06 21.52
CA ASP A 66 -4.35 -0.97 21.09
C ASP A 66 -3.93 -1.69 19.80
N PRO A 67 -4.37 -2.93 19.55
CA PRO A 67 -4.03 -3.65 18.34
C PRO A 67 -4.51 -2.93 17.06
N ILE A 68 -3.75 -3.10 15.97
CA ILE A 68 -4.12 -2.52 14.66
C ILE A 68 -5.53 -2.97 14.24
N ASN A 69 -6.38 -2.01 13.87
CA ASN A 69 -7.70 -2.30 13.36
C ASN A 69 -7.67 -2.66 11.87
N LEU A 70 -7.53 -3.95 11.58
CA LEU A 70 -7.48 -4.50 10.22
C LEU A 70 -8.78 -4.29 9.41
N LYS A 71 -9.91 -3.98 10.06
CA LYS A 71 -11.18 -3.72 9.34
C LYS A 71 -11.18 -2.35 8.66
N THR A 72 -10.30 -1.43 9.05
CA THR A 72 -10.35 -0.04 8.63
C THR A 72 -8.99 0.55 8.28
N ILE A 73 -8.18 -0.14 7.48
CA ILE A 73 -6.93 0.44 6.96
C ILE A 73 -7.24 1.67 6.09
N LYS A 74 -6.68 2.83 6.45
CA LYS A 74 -6.92 4.12 5.77
C LYS A 74 -5.76 4.57 4.90
N ARG A 75 -4.53 4.19 5.26
CA ARG A 75 -3.33 4.64 4.54
C ARG A 75 -2.22 3.60 4.61
N MET A 76 -1.51 3.44 3.50
CA MET A 76 -0.25 2.72 3.41
C MET A 76 0.82 3.65 2.84
N SER A 77 2.05 3.54 3.35
CA SER A 77 3.19 4.33 2.89
C SER A 77 4.48 3.51 2.94
N ILE A 78 5.42 3.84 2.06
CA ILE A 78 6.79 3.33 2.10
C ILE A 78 7.71 4.54 2.22
N MET A 79 8.54 4.55 3.25
CA MET A 79 9.39 5.68 3.57
C MET A 79 10.87 5.28 3.52
N MET A 80 11.69 6.20 3.00
CA MET A 80 13.13 6.20 3.18
C MET A 80 13.45 7.07 4.40
N ARG A 81 13.78 6.45 5.53
CA ARG A 81 14.16 7.19 6.76
C ARG A 81 15.67 7.28 6.86
N SER A 82 16.23 8.36 7.39
CA SER A 82 17.68 8.42 7.67
C SER A 82 18.09 7.54 8.86
N PHE A 83 17.13 7.20 9.73
CA PHE A 83 17.36 6.52 11.01
C PHE A 83 18.44 7.23 11.84
N PHE A 84 18.24 8.54 12.06
CA PHE A 84 19.16 9.36 12.86
C PHE A 84 20.59 9.43 12.32
N GLY A 85 20.76 9.27 11.01
CA GLY A 85 22.07 9.36 10.35
C GLY A 85 22.71 8.01 10.05
N ASP A 86 22.11 6.89 10.46
CA ASP A 86 22.60 5.55 10.13
C ASP A 86 22.69 5.29 8.62
N GLN A 87 21.92 6.05 7.82
CA GLN A 87 22.00 5.99 6.37
C GLN A 87 21.71 7.32 5.69
N GLU A 88 22.47 7.58 4.63
CA GLU A 88 22.44 8.81 3.83
C GLU A 88 22.65 8.52 2.33
N GLY A 89 22.67 9.54 1.48
CA GLY A 89 22.93 9.39 0.04
C GLY A 89 21.75 8.84 -0.77
N SER A 90 22.03 8.40 -2.00
CA SER A 90 20.98 8.01 -2.94
C SER A 90 20.23 6.75 -2.52
N PHE A 91 18.91 6.81 -2.63
CA PHE A 91 18.01 5.67 -2.44
C PHE A 91 17.35 5.31 -3.77
N SER A 92 17.19 4.01 -4.01
CA SER A 92 16.42 3.49 -5.13
C SER A 92 15.62 2.28 -4.66
N LEU A 93 14.34 2.23 -5.00
CA LEU A 93 13.46 1.10 -4.70
C LEU A 93 12.48 0.95 -5.86
N THR A 94 12.48 -0.22 -6.49
CA THR A 94 11.50 -0.57 -7.53
C THR A 94 10.52 -1.57 -6.95
N LEU A 95 9.23 -1.23 -6.97
CA LEU A 95 8.15 -2.09 -6.49
C LEU A 95 7.46 -2.73 -7.68
N ARG A 96 7.42 -4.06 -7.71
CA ARG A 96 6.69 -4.80 -8.75
C ARG A 96 5.21 -4.93 -8.42
N SER A 97 4.90 -5.32 -7.19
CA SER A 97 3.54 -5.52 -6.72
C SER A 97 3.49 -5.44 -5.21
N ILE A 98 2.30 -5.13 -4.67
CA ILE A 98 1.97 -5.26 -3.26
C ILE A 98 0.69 -6.11 -3.21
N SER A 99 0.68 -7.13 -2.36
CA SER A 99 -0.45 -8.05 -2.27
C SER A 99 -0.67 -8.47 -0.82
N ALA A 100 -1.94 -8.58 -0.43
CA ALA A 100 -2.33 -9.22 0.81
C ALA A 100 -2.52 -10.72 0.55
N VAL A 101 -2.03 -11.56 1.46
CA VAL A 101 -2.13 -13.02 1.37
C VAL A 101 -2.70 -13.58 2.67
N ALA A 102 -3.47 -14.66 2.57
CA ALA A 102 -4.14 -15.27 3.73
C ALA A 102 -3.18 -16.05 4.65
N SER A 103 -2.08 -16.57 4.09
CA SER A 103 -1.06 -17.35 4.79
C SER A 103 0.34 -16.86 4.43
N SER A 104 1.31 -17.16 5.29
CA SER A 104 2.70 -16.83 4.99
C SER A 104 3.16 -17.61 3.75
N PRO A 105 3.79 -16.93 2.78
CA PRO A 105 4.39 -17.60 1.62
C PRO A 105 5.62 -18.44 1.99
N VAL A 106 6.06 -18.33 3.25
CA VAL A 106 7.16 -19.11 3.84
C VAL A 106 6.51 -20.15 4.76
N GLU A 107 6.60 -21.44 4.42
CA GLU A 107 6.20 -22.50 5.33
C GLU A 107 7.08 -22.51 6.59
N LEU A 108 6.43 -22.68 7.74
CA LEU A 108 6.99 -22.59 9.09
C LEU A 108 7.80 -23.87 9.40
N GLY A 109 8.93 -24.05 8.73
CA GLY A 109 9.83 -25.20 8.94
C GLY A 109 11.31 -24.92 8.70
N ARG A 110 11.72 -23.65 8.52
CA ARG A 110 13.07 -23.32 8.04
C ARG A 110 13.81 -22.20 8.76
N LEU A 111 13.35 -21.77 9.94
CA LEU A 111 14.03 -20.72 10.70
C LEU A 111 15.06 -21.23 11.73
N GLU A 112 15.26 -22.54 11.90
CA GLU A 112 16.18 -23.07 12.92
C GLU A 112 17.54 -23.58 12.39
N GLN A 113 17.85 -23.51 11.10
CA GLN A 113 19.20 -23.86 10.64
C GLN A 113 19.63 -22.94 9.50
N GLY A 114 20.63 -22.11 9.82
CA GLY A 114 21.28 -21.24 8.87
C GLY A 114 21.91 -22.06 7.76
N ASP A 115 21.31 -22.00 6.57
CA ASP A 115 21.98 -22.34 5.32
C ASP A 115 21.25 -21.64 4.16
N ALA A 116 21.90 -20.59 3.64
CA ALA A 116 21.39 -19.68 2.61
C ALA A 116 21.22 -20.30 1.21
N ALA A 117 21.47 -21.60 1.04
CA ALA A 117 21.51 -22.24 -0.27
C ALA A 117 20.18 -22.85 -0.75
N SER A 118 19.15 -22.92 0.09
CA SER A 118 18.03 -23.84 -0.14
C SER A 118 16.68 -23.19 -0.47
N ALA A 119 16.63 -21.86 -0.57
CA ALA A 119 15.41 -21.10 -0.90
C ALA A 119 15.10 -21.02 -2.41
N ILE A 120 15.98 -21.57 -3.28
CA ILE A 120 15.92 -21.34 -4.73
C ILE A 120 14.94 -22.28 -5.46
N THR A 121 14.47 -23.37 -4.85
CA THR A 121 13.78 -24.43 -5.60
C THR A 121 12.23 -24.38 -5.58
N SER A 122 11.59 -23.48 -4.83
CA SER A 122 10.13 -23.47 -4.70
C SER A 122 9.46 -22.22 -5.28
N THR A 123 9.70 -21.91 -6.55
CA THR A 123 8.99 -20.84 -7.28
C THR A 123 7.90 -21.35 -8.22
N SER A 124 7.58 -22.65 -8.23
CA SER A 124 6.48 -23.16 -9.05
C SER A 124 5.18 -23.24 -8.24
N ARG A 125 4.20 -22.45 -8.67
CA ARG A 125 2.75 -22.56 -8.39
C ARG A 125 2.21 -21.67 -7.27
N TRP A 126 2.13 -20.37 -7.56
CA TRP A 126 1.20 -19.47 -6.88
C TRP A 126 -0.18 -19.60 -7.51
N THR A 127 -1.10 -20.30 -6.85
CA THR A 127 -2.53 -20.17 -7.16
C THR A 127 -3.00 -18.84 -6.59
N GLY A 128 -3.01 -17.81 -7.44
CA GLY A 128 -3.58 -16.52 -7.09
C GLY A 128 -5.08 -16.67 -6.84
N TYR A 129 -5.53 -16.36 -5.63
CA TYR A 129 -6.95 -16.12 -5.39
C TYR A 129 -7.26 -14.68 -5.82
N THR A 130 -7.65 -14.51 -7.08
CA THR A 130 -8.12 -13.23 -7.60
C THR A 130 -9.55 -13.02 -7.11
N GLN A 131 -9.74 -12.24 -6.05
CA GLN A 131 -11.05 -11.64 -5.79
C GLN A 131 -11.25 -10.48 -6.77
N SER A 132 -11.95 -10.77 -7.86
CA SER A 132 -12.47 -9.75 -8.77
C SER A 132 -13.57 -8.98 -8.04
N PHE A 133 -13.28 -7.75 -7.61
CA PHE A 133 -14.35 -6.79 -7.31
C PHE A 133 -14.92 -6.32 -8.64
N THR A 134 -15.98 -6.97 -9.10
CA THR A 134 -16.84 -6.37 -10.11
C THR A 134 -17.49 -5.15 -9.48
N ILE A 135 -16.94 -3.97 -9.75
CA ILE A 135 -17.69 -2.74 -9.54
C ILE A 135 -18.83 -2.80 -10.56
N ALA A 136 -19.99 -3.29 -10.12
CA ALA A 136 -21.21 -3.16 -10.86
C ALA A 136 -21.52 -1.66 -10.93
N LEU A 137 -21.02 -1.01 -11.99
CA LEU A 137 -21.55 0.27 -12.41
C LEU A 137 -22.99 0.00 -12.81
N SER A 138 -23.91 0.22 -11.87
CA SER A 138 -25.34 0.18 -12.12
C SER A 138 -25.63 1.07 -13.33
N SER A 139 -26.19 0.49 -14.39
CA SER A 139 -26.41 1.10 -15.69
C SER A 139 -27.38 2.29 -15.68
N TRP A 140 -27.88 2.71 -14.51
CA TRP A 140 -28.86 3.78 -14.38
C TRP A 140 -28.30 5.20 -14.23
N ARG A 141 -26.98 5.39 -14.25
CA ARG A 141 -26.38 6.74 -14.16
C ARG A 141 -25.80 7.27 -15.47
N ILE A 142 -25.75 6.46 -16.54
CA ILE A 142 -25.18 6.88 -17.83
C ILE A 142 -26.24 7.45 -18.80
N CYS A 143 -27.51 7.06 -18.68
CA CYS A 143 -28.57 7.63 -19.53
C CYS A 143 -28.94 9.09 -19.18
N GLY A 144 -28.74 9.53 -17.93
CA GLY A 144 -29.09 10.90 -17.52
C GLY A 144 -28.15 11.97 -18.10
N LEU A 145 -26.86 11.67 -18.24
CA LEU A 145 -25.88 12.63 -18.75
C LEU A 145 -25.93 12.78 -20.27
N ALA A 146 -26.29 11.72 -21.01
CA ALA A 146 -26.45 11.79 -22.45
C ALA A 146 -27.64 12.68 -22.87
N LEU A 147 -28.77 12.60 -22.16
CA LEU A 147 -29.94 13.42 -22.47
C LEU A 147 -29.72 14.92 -22.20
N VAL A 148 -28.95 15.27 -21.16
CA VAL A 148 -28.62 16.67 -20.86
C VAL A 148 -27.67 17.26 -21.91
N ALA A 149 -26.68 16.49 -22.37
CA ALA A 149 -25.76 16.94 -23.42
C ALA A 149 -26.46 17.15 -24.77
N THR A 150 -27.41 16.28 -25.14
CA THR A 150 -28.18 16.44 -26.38
C THR A 150 -29.15 17.62 -26.29
N ALA A 151 -29.79 17.85 -25.14
CA ALA A 151 -30.68 19.00 -24.94
C ALA A 151 -29.92 20.34 -25.00
N LEU A 152 -28.73 20.43 -24.39
CA LEU A 152 -27.88 21.63 -24.46
C LEU A 152 -27.34 21.88 -25.88
N TYR A 153 -26.99 20.81 -26.62
CA TYR A 153 -26.57 20.93 -28.02
C TYR A 153 -27.70 21.42 -28.93
N TYR A 154 -28.94 20.94 -28.74
CA TYR A 154 -30.09 21.40 -29.51
C TYR A 154 -30.50 22.84 -29.18
N LEU A 155 -30.44 23.24 -27.90
CA LEU A 155 -30.72 24.62 -27.47
C LEU A 155 -29.67 25.63 -27.99
N HIS A 156 -28.39 25.25 -28.03
CA HIS A 156 -27.37 26.11 -28.64
C HIS A 156 -27.58 26.27 -30.15
N ARG A 157 -27.98 25.20 -30.86
CA ARG A 157 -28.12 25.23 -32.32
C ARG A 157 -29.38 25.97 -32.80
N SER A 158 -30.46 26.00 -32.03
CA SER A 158 -31.66 26.77 -32.40
C SER A 158 -31.43 28.28 -32.27
N ASN A 159 -30.66 28.72 -31.27
CA ASN A 159 -30.39 30.14 -31.03
C ASN A 159 -29.44 30.77 -32.07
N SER A 160 -28.67 29.95 -32.81
CA SER A 160 -27.78 30.41 -33.88
C SER A 160 -28.47 30.53 -35.26
N ARG A 161 -29.77 30.24 -35.37
CA ARG A 161 -30.54 30.35 -36.63
C ARG A 161 -31.62 31.45 -36.61
N ALA A 162 -31.71 32.22 -35.53
CA ALA A 162 -32.71 33.28 -35.35
C ALA A 162 -32.10 34.69 -35.27
N ALA A 163 -30.90 34.89 -35.84
CA ALA A 163 -30.25 36.19 -36.02
C ALA A 163 -29.96 36.42 -37.50
#